data_AF-A0A9P7FV14-F1
#
_entry.id   AF-A0A9P7FV14-F1
#
_cell.length_a   1.000
_cell.length_b   1.000
_cell.length_c   1.000
_cell.angle_alpha   90.00
_cell.angle_beta   90.00
_cell.angle_gamma   90.00
#
_symmetry.space_group_name_H-M   'P 1'
#
loop_
_entity.id
_entity.type
_entity.pdbx_description
1 polymer ?
#
loop_
_entity_poly.entity_id
_entity_poly.type
_entity_poly.pdbx_seq_one_letter_code
_entity_poly.pdbx_strand_id
1 'polypeptide(L)'
;MHNPNVPRATPFQPSQFPGAGCRRVCTVARFKTTATNKIFTVLNSHLDHHSEEARKLGASLLLARARFEARETGAPVFVTGDLNSRPEGIDAGAYKILTGAENPLPIAQDFLKKYAVNELGNFRMLDLRTEAPPENSSKALATFSDFAVPDLKAPINAQTLHIDFIFGGSSGGWTAERYRIVTTPPNDGILASDHYPVSADISMLS
;
A
#
# COMPACT_ATOMS: atom_id res chain seq x y z
N MET A 1 -21.61 -22.66 -15.41
CA MET A 1 -20.92 -23.50 -14.39
C MET A 1 -20.09 -22.56 -13.52
N HIS A 2 -20.30 -22.57 -12.21
CA HIS A 2 -19.55 -21.72 -11.26
C HIS A 2 -18.15 -22.32 -11.05
N ASN A 3 -17.09 -21.59 -11.40
CA ASN A 3 -15.73 -22.02 -11.10
C ASN A 3 -15.52 -21.89 -9.58
N PRO A 4 -15.33 -22.99 -8.83
CA PRO A 4 -15.17 -22.97 -7.37
C PRO A 4 -13.90 -22.22 -6.92
N ASN A 5 -12.99 -21.89 -7.84
CA ASN A 5 -11.74 -21.18 -7.58
C ASN A 5 -11.84 -19.65 -7.77
N VAL A 6 -13.02 -19.11 -8.09
CA VAL A 6 -13.24 -17.65 -8.08
C VAL A 6 -14.08 -17.33 -6.84
N PRO A 7 -13.47 -16.77 -5.78
CA PRO A 7 -14.21 -16.33 -4.61
C PRO A 7 -15.37 -15.45 -5.09
N ARG A 8 -16.59 -15.66 -4.57
CA ARG A 8 -17.65 -14.66 -4.64
C ARG A 8 -17.23 -13.47 -3.77
N ALA A 9 -16.20 -12.73 -4.21
CA ALA A 9 -15.91 -11.45 -3.65
C ALA A 9 -17.09 -10.56 -4.02
N THR A 10 -17.75 -10.02 -3.02
CA THR A 10 -18.79 -8.99 -3.16
C THR A 10 -18.14 -7.67 -2.75
N PRO A 11 -17.19 -7.12 -3.54
CA PRO A 11 -16.37 -5.98 -3.11
C PRO A 11 -17.19 -4.69 -2.90
N PHE A 12 -18.45 -4.68 -3.33
CA PHE A 12 -19.39 -3.57 -3.15
C PHE A 12 -20.38 -3.79 -2.00
N GLN A 13 -20.26 -4.90 -1.25
CA GLN A 13 -21.07 -5.18 -0.07
C GLN A 13 -20.14 -5.56 1.10
N PRO A 14 -20.51 -5.24 2.35
CA PRO A 14 -19.75 -5.70 3.51
C PRO A 14 -19.61 -7.23 3.49
N SER A 15 -18.38 -7.71 3.35
CA SER A 15 -18.07 -9.13 3.20
C SER A 15 -16.69 -9.46 3.77
N GLN A 16 -16.41 -10.75 3.96
CA GLN A 16 -15.14 -11.26 4.47
C GLN A 16 -14.64 -12.36 3.55
N PHE A 17 -13.36 -12.33 3.22
CA PHE A 17 -12.74 -13.38 2.42
C PHE A 17 -12.64 -14.68 3.26
N PRO A 18 -12.91 -15.87 2.69
CA PRO A 18 -12.75 -17.13 3.39
C PRO A 18 -11.33 -17.32 3.94
N GLY A 19 -11.18 -17.46 5.25
CA GLY A 19 -9.88 -17.60 5.92
C GLY A 19 -9.22 -16.29 6.36
N ALA A 20 -9.78 -15.13 5.97
CA ALA A 20 -9.36 -13.84 6.54
C ALA A 20 -9.77 -13.75 8.02
N GLY A 21 -8.94 -13.08 8.82
CA GLY A 21 -9.23 -12.85 10.24
C GLY A 21 -10.35 -11.83 10.46
N CYS A 22 -10.52 -10.88 9.55
CA CYS A 22 -11.54 -9.83 9.67
C CYS A 22 -11.99 -9.25 8.33
N ARG A 23 -13.04 -8.43 8.35
CA ARG A 23 -13.48 -7.63 7.20
C ARG A 23 -12.49 -6.49 6.99
N ARG A 24 -12.06 -6.28 5.74
CA ARG A 24 -11.16 -5.19 5.35
C ARG A 24 -11.84 -4.25 4.37
N VAL A 25 -11.42 -3.00 4.37
CA VAL A 25 -11.95 -1.94 3.50
C VAL A 25 -10.79 -1.14 2.90
N CYS A 26 -11.03 -0.59 1.72
CA CYS A 26 -10.18 0.44 1.13
C CYS A 26 -11.01 1.72 0.99
N THR A 27 -10.47 2.84 1.47
CA THR A 27 -11.06 4.17 1.28
C THR A 27 -10.30 4.89 0.19
N VAL A 28 -11.03 5.54 -0.73
CA VAL A 28 -10.45 6.28 -1.84
C VAL A 28 -10.93 7.72 -1.79
N ALA A 29 -10.00 8.67 -1.90
CA ALA A 29 -10.31 10.09 -1.94
C ALA A 29 -9.50 10.79 -3.03
N ARG A 30 -10.17 11.65 -3.81
CA ARG A 30 -9.55 12.57 -4.77
C ARG A 30 -9.37 13.91 -4.09
N PHE A 31 -8.16 14.44 -4.16
CA PHE A 31 -7.78 15.71 -3.56
C PHE A 31 -7.39 16.71 -4.64
N LYS A 32 -7.51 17.99 -4.29
CA LYS A 32 -7.01 19.11 -5.07
C LYS A 32 -6.21 20.02 -4.14
N THR A 33 -4.95 20.29 -4.46
CA THR A 33 -4.13 21.19 -3.65
C THR A 33 -4.66 22.62 -3.74
N THR A 34 -4.63 23.36 -2.63
CA THR A 34 -5.11 24.75 -2.59
C THR A 34 -4.14 25.71 -3.29
N ALA A 35 -2.83 25.49 -3.14
CA ALA A 35 -1.80 26.38 -3.68
C ALA A 35 -1.60 26.22 -5.20
N THR A 36 -1.62 24.98 -5.70
CA THR A 36 -1.26 24.67 -7.09
C THR A 36 -2.40 24.09 -7.92
N ASN A 37 -3.58 23.89 -7.32
CA ASN A 37 -4.75 23.28 -7.97
C ASN A 37 -4.51 21.88 -8.56
N LYS A 38 -3.42 21.21 -8.18
CA LYS A 38 -3.04 19.89 -8.68
C LYS A 38 -3.93 18.83 -8.07
N ILE A 39 -4.38 17.89 -8.89
CA ILE A 39 -5.23 16.78 -8.48
C ILE A 39 -4.35 15.58 -8.18
N PHE A 40 -4.75 14.79 -7.19
CA PHE A 40 -4.19 13.47 -6.94
C PHE A 40 -5.22 12.60 -6.23
N THR A 41 -5.02 11.28 -6.27
CA THR A 41 -5.89 10.33 -5.59
C THR A 41 -5.11 9.58 -4.52
N VAL A 42 -5.70 9.36 -3.35
CA VAL A 42 -5.14 8.49 -2.31
C VAL A 42 -6.09 7.33 -2.06
N LEU A 43 -5.54 6.12 -2.07
CA LEU A 43 -6.17 4.90 -1.58
C LEU A 43 -5.50 4.56 -0.25
N ASN A 44 -6.29 4.29 0.79
CA ASN A 44 -5.79 3.80 2.07
C ASN A 44 -6.48 2.49 2.44
N SER A 45 -5.70 1.48 2.84
CA SER A 45 -6.23 0.16 3.19
C SER A 45 -5.39 -0.52 4.26
N HIS A 46 -6.04 -1.33 5.09
CA HIS A 46 -5.41 -2.26 6.02
C HIS A 46 -5.70 -3.68 5.55
N LEU A 47 -4.69 -4.44 5.12
CA LEU A 47 -4.89 -5.80 4.60
C LEU A 47 -4.89 -6.85 5.72
N ASP A 48 -5.41 -8.04 5.43
CA ASP A 48 -5.59 -9.09 6.42
C ASP A 48 -4.28 -9.59 7.03
N HIS A 49 -4.26 -9.78 8.35
CA HIS A 49 -3.07 -10.27 9.06
C HIS A 49 -2.97 -11.80 9.03
N HIS A 50 -4.08 -12.52 8.86
CA HIS A 50 -4.16 -13.97 9.00
C HIS A 50 -3.96 -14.73 7.67
N SER A 51 -4.54 -14.24 6.57
CA SER A 51 -4.57 -14.93 5.28
C SER A 51 -3.74 -14.24 4.20
N GLU A 52 -2.69 -14.92 3.73
CA GLU A 52 -1.89 -14.48 2.58
C GLU A 52 -2.74 -14.35 1.30
N GLU A 53 -3.66 -15.30 1.05
CA GLU A 53 -4.56 -15.24 -0.11
C GLU A 53 -5.51 -14.03 -0.03
N ALA A 54 -5.99 -13.68 1.17
CA ALA A 54 -6.78 -12.47 1.37
C ALA A 54 -5.96 -11.20 1.09
N ARG A 55 -4.70 -11.16 1.52
CA ARG A 55 -3.78 -10.04 1.22
C ARG A 55 -3.52 -9.91 -0.27
N LYS A 56 -3.20 -11.02 -0.95
CA LYS A 56 -2.98 -11.04 -2.41
C LYS A 56 -4.20 -10.58 -3.19
N LEU A 57 -5.40 -11.04 -2.80
CA LEU A 57 -6.65 -10.57 -3.41
C LEU A 57 -6.88 -9.07 -3.14
N GLY A 58 -6.65 -8.61 -1.91
CA GLY A 58 -6.74 -7.20 -1.53
C GLY A 58 -5.81 -6.32 -2.36
N ALA A 59 -4.54 -6.72 -2.50
CA ALA A 59 -3.56 -6.05 -3.36
C ALA A 59 -3.99 -6.02 -4.84
N SER A 60 -4.59 -7.10 -5.34
CA SER A 60 -5.09 -7.18 -6.72
C SER A 60 -6.26 -6.19 -6.95
N LEU A 61 -7.17 -6.06 -5.98
CA LEU A 61 -8.26 -5.09 -6.01
C LEU A 61 -7.73 -3.64 -5.89
N LEU A 62 -6.74 -3.40 -5.02
CA LEU A 62 -6.07 -2.10 -4.88
C LEU A 62 -5.39 -1.68 -6.18
N LEU A 63 -4.64 -2.59 -6.81
CA LEU A 63 -3.94 -2.31 -8.07
C LEU A 63 -4.93 -1.96 -9.19
N ALA A 64 -6.01 -2.74 -9.33
CA ALA A 64 -7.06 -2.46 -10.32
C ALA A 64 -7.74 -1.10 -10.06
N ARG A 65 -8.04 -0.79 -8.78
CA ARG A 65 -8.65 0.49 -8.40
C ARG A 65 -7.71 1.68 -8.63
N ALA A 66 -6.43 1.55 -8.26
CA ALA A 66 -5.41 2.58 -8.48
C ALA A 66 -5.20 2.85 -9.98
N ARG A 67 -5.14 1.77 -10.79
CA ARG A 67 -5.06 1.88 -12.26
C ARG A 67 -6.24 2.66 -12.82
N PHE A 68 -7.46 2.36 -12.36
CA PHE A 68 -8.65 3.12 -12.75
C PHE A 68 -8.55 4.59 -12.38
N GLU A 69 -8.15 4.92 -11.15
CA GLU A 69 -8.03 6.32 -10.71
C GLU A 69 -6.96 7.09 -11.49
N ALA A 70 -5.80 6.48 -11.76
CA ALA A 70 -4.76 7.08 -12.59
C ALA A 70 -5.25 7.40 -14.01
N ARG A 71 -5.99 6.47 -14.65
CA ARG A 71 -6.57 6.70 -15.98
C ARG A 71 -7.65 7.77 -15.94
N GLU A 72 -8.59 7.65 -15.01
CA GLU A 72 -9.81 8.45 -14.97
C GLU A 72 -9.50 9.93 -14.68
N THR A 73 -8.50 10.16 -13.83
CA THR A 73 -8.10 11.53 -13.44
C THR A 73 -6.97 12.08 -14.30
N GLY A 74 -6.20 11.22 -14.97
CA GLY A 74 -4.94 11.60 -15.61
C GLY A 74 -3.90 12.15 -14.62
N ALA A 75 -4.08 11.88 -13.32
CA ALA A 75 -3.32 12.47 -12.24
C ALA A 75 -2.63 11.40 -11.37
N PRO A 76 -1.62 11.78 -10.56
CA PRO A 76 -0.97 10.85 -9.64
C PRO A 76 -1.94 10.14 -8.70
N VAL A 77 -1.68 8.87 -8.47
CA VAL A 77 -2.39 8.03 -7.51
C VAL A 77 -1.40 7.49 -6.50
N PHE A 78 -1.77 7.52 -5.23
CA PHE A 78 -0.99 6.98 -4.12
C PHE A 78 -1.78 5.89 -3.41
N VAL A 79 -1.07 4.86 -2.95
CA VAL A 79 -1.62 3.80 -2.09
C VAL A 79 -0.86 3.85 -0.77
N THR A 80 -1.59 3.84 0.34
CA THR A 80 -1.04 3.87 1.69
C THR A 80 -1.67 2.79 2.56
N GLY A 81 -0.97 2.43 3.63
CA GLY A 81 -1.52 1.67 4.74
C GLY A 81 -0.68 0.47 5.15
N ASP A 82 -1.20 -0.28 6.10
CA ASP A 82 -0.63 -1.52 6.62
C ASP A 82 -1.05 -2.69 5.71
N LEU A 83 -0.09 -3.26 4.99
CA LEU A 83 -0.33 -4.41 4.12
C LEU A 83 -0.31 -5.75 4.85
N ASN A 84 0.13 -5.82 6.12
CA ASN A 84 0.47 -7.07 6.80
C ASN A 84 1.31 -8.02 5.92
N SER A 85 2.11 -7.45 5.01
CA SER A 85 2.86 -8.14 3.98
C SER A 85 4.22 -7.48 3.88
N ARG A 86 5.26 -8.29 3.96
CA ARG A 86 6.65 -7.82 3.92
C ARG A 86 7.06 -7.47 2.49
N PRO A 87 8.13 -6.67 2.28
CA PRO A 87 8.64 -6.44 0.93
C PRO A 87 9.30 -7.70 0.34
N GLU A 88 9.74 -8.62 1.19
CA GLU A 88 10.44 -9.85 0.81
C GLU A 88 10.02 -11.03 1.70
N GLY A 89 10.34 -12.26 1.28
CA GLY A 89 10.00 -13.48 1.99
C GLY A 89 8.72 -14.16 1.49
N ILE A 90 8.21 -15.07 2.33
CA ILE A 90 7.08 -15.96 2.02
C ILE A 90 5.72 -15.24 2.12
N ASP A 91 5.64 -14.17 2.90
CA ASP A 91 4.46 -13.34 3.16
C ASP A 91 4.46 -12.01 2.39
N ALA A 92 5.21 -11.96 1.28
CA ALA A 92 5.40 -10.77 0.47
C ALA A 92 4.44 -10.67 -0.74
N GLY A 93 3.42 -11.52 -0.83
CA GLY A 93 2.59 -11.62 -2.03
C GLY A 93 1.82 -10.33 -2.35
N ALA A 94 1.28 -9.64 -1.34
CA ALA A 94 0.58 -8.37 -1.58
C ALA A 94 1.53 -7.27 -2.06
N TYR A 95 2.71 -7.14 -1.44
CA TYR A 95 3.74 -6.20 -1.89
C TYR A 95 4.18 -6.51 -3.33
N LYS A 96 4.47 -7.78 -3.63
CA LYS A 96 4.89 -8.24 -4.97
C LYS A 96 3.82 -8.00 -6.04
N ILE A 97 2.54 -8.18 -5.71
CA ILE A 97 1.44 -7.87 -6.63
C ILE A 97 1.37 -6.37 -6.91
N LEU A 98 1.41 -5.52 -5.89
CA LEU A 98 1.36 -4.06 -6.07
C LEU A 98 2.55 -3.55 -6.89
N THR A 99 3.74 -4.08 -6.64
CA THR A 99 4.99 -3.69 -7.32
C THR A 99 5.22 -4.41 -8.65
N GLY A 100 4.31 -5.30 -9.07
CA GLY A 100 4.41 -6.02 -10.34
C GLY A 100 5.47 -7.12 -10.38
N ALA A 101 6.03 -7.52 -9.24
CA ALA A 101 6.92 -8.68 -9.13
C ALA A 101 6.15 -10.02 -9.13
N GLU A 102 4.84 -9.98 -8.86
CA GLU A 102 3.93 -11.11 -8.98
C GLU A 102 2.66 -10.68 -9.72
N ASN A 103 2.05 -11.59 -10.49
CA ASN A 103 0.80 -11.31 -11.20
C ASN A 103 -0.38 -11.15 -10.22
N PRO A 104 -1.28 -10.19 -10.45
CA PRO A 104 -2.49 -10.06 -9.64
C PRO A 104 -3.38 -11.30 -9.79
N LEU A 105 -4.06 -11.66 -8.69
CA LEU A 105 -5.05 -12.72 -8.69
C LEU A 105 -6.30 -12.32 -9.50
N PRO A 106 -7.07 -13.30 -10.03
CA PRO A 106 -8.38 -13.02 -10.59
C PRO A 106 -9.30 -12.35 -9.56
N ILE A 107 -9.92 -11.23 -9.96
CA ILE A 107 -10.87 -10.47 -9.15
C ILE A 107 -12.29 -10.58 -9.72
N ALA A 108 -13.29 -10.17 -8.93
CA ALA A 108 -14.69 -10.29 -9.30
C ALA A 108 -15.03 -9.51 -10.60
N GLN A 109 -15.86 -10.12 -11.44
CA GLN A 109 -16.16 -9.59 -12.79
C GLN A 109 -16.94 -8.27 -12.76
N ASP A 110 -17.79 -8.06 -11.77
CA ASP A 110 -18.48 -6.79 -11.53
C ASP A 110 -17.50 -5.66 -11.15
N PHE A 111 -16.47 -5.97 -10.35
CA PHE A 111 -15.39 -5.04 -10.04
C PHE A 111 -14.58 -4.68 -11.28
N LEU A 112 -14.20 -5.67 -12.08
CA LEU A 112 -13.51 -5.46 -13.35
C LEU A 112 -14.33 -4.60 -14.30
N LYS A 113 -15.64 -4.86 -14.42
CA LYS A 113 -16.54 -4.06 -15.27
C LYS A 113 -16.63 -2.61 -14.79
N LYS A 114 -16.73 -2.39 -13.48
CA LYS A 114 -16.83 -1.04 -12.91
C LYS A 114 -15.53 -0.24 -13.05
N TYR A 115 -14.38 -0.90 -12.94
CA TYR A 115 -13.06 -0.26 -12.93
C TYR A 115 -12.18 -0.70 -14.11
N ALA A 116 -12.80 -0.94 -15.27
CA ALA A 116 -12.10 -1.39 -16.47
C ALA A 116 -11.16 -0.31 -17.01
N VAL A 117 -9.93 -0.71 -17.36
CA VAL A 117 -8.92 0.16 -18.00
C VAL A 117 -8.15 -0.65 -19.03
N ASN A 118 -8.05 -0.17 -20.27
CA ASN A 118 -7.34 -0.86 -21.35
C ASN A 118 -5.98 -0.21 -21.70
N GLU A 119 -5.71 1.01 -21.23
CA GLU A 119 -4.70 1.90 -21.85
C GLU A 119 -3.46 2.19 -20.99
N LEU A 120 -3.35 1.62 -19.79
CA LEU A 120 -2.23 1.89 -18.86
C LEU A 120 -1.12 0.84 -18.84
N GLY A 121 -1.15 -0.12 -19.78
CA GLY A 121 -0.07 -1.11 -19.97
C GLY A 121 0.35 -1.81 -18.67
N ASN A 122 1.66 -1.82 -18.40
CA ASN A 122 2.27 -2.42 -17.20
C ASN A 122 2.21 -1.49 -15.96
N PHE A 123 1.03 -0.94 -15.69
CA PHE A 123 0.79 -0.10 -14.51
C PHE A 123 1.06 -0.90 -13.23
N ARG A 124 1.90 -0.33 -12.37
CA ARG A 124 2.25 -0.87 -11.06
C ARG A 124 2.38 0.27 -10.05
N MET A 125 2.49 -0.10 -8.79
CA MET A 125 2.82 0.82 -7.71
C MET A 125 4.34 0.81 -7.48
N LEU A 126 4.92 1.99 -7.28
CA LEU A 126 6.33 2.19 -6.97
C LEU A 126 6.46 2.49 -5.47
N ASP A 127 7.33 1.79 -4.75
CA ASP A 127 7.56 2.02 -3.32
C ASP A 127 8.33 3.34 -3.12
N LEU A 128 7.72 4.32 -2.45
CA LEU A 128 8.37 5.63 -2.28
C LEU A 128 9.68 5.54 -1.50
N ARG A 129 9.88 4.48 -0.71
CA ARG A 129 11.16 4.22 -0.07
C ARG A 129 12.28 3.99 -1.07
N THR A 130 12.00 3.30 -2.18
CA THR A 130 13.00 3.02 -3.23
C THR A 130 13.12 4.17 -4.23
N GLU A 131 12.08 5.00 -4.35
CA GLU A 131 12.09 6.15 -5.25
C GLU A 131 12.72 7.41 -4.63
N ALA A 132 12.72 7.55 -3.30
CA ALA A 132 13.31 8.71 -2.63
C ALA A 132 14.86 8.62 -2.58
N PRO A 133 15.58 9.76 -2.66
CA PRO A 133 17.03 9.78 -2.51
C PRO A 133 17.48 9.14 -1.18
N PRO A 134 18.44 8.19 -1.19
CA PRO A 134 18.90 7.51 0.03
C PRO A 134 19.44 8.47 1.10
N GLU A 135 20.12 9.53 0.70
CA GLU A 135 20.66 10.57 1.57
C GLU A 135 19.58 11.38 2.30
N ASN A 136 18.38 11.45 1.72
CA ASN A 136 17.24 12.12 2.32
C ASN A 136 16.33 11.15 3.08
N SER A 137 16.63 9.85 3.08
CA SER A 137 15.75 8.82 3.61
C SER A 137 16.23 8.27 4.96
N SER A 138 15.28 7.94 5.85
CA SER A 138 15.63 7.35 7.14
C SER A 138 16.28 5.97 6.98
N LYS A 139 17.29 5.67 7.80
CA LYS A 139 17.93 4.33 7.83
C LYS A 139 17.12 3.27 8.58
N ALA A 140 16.07 3.66 9.29
CA ALA A 140 15.15 2.73 9.93
C ALA A 140 14.55 1.78 8.87
N LEU A 141 14.45 0.49 9.22
CA LEU A 141 14.02 -0.55 8.29
C LEU A 141 12.64 -1.11 8.63
N ALA A 142 12.24 -1.11 9.91
CA ALA A 142 10.99 -1.69 10.40
C ALA A 142 9.94 -0.60 10.68
N THR A 143 8.67 -0.93 10.42
CA THR A 143 7.52 -0.04 10.68
C THR A 143 6.67 -0.53 11.85
N PHE A 144 6.77 -1.80 12.23
CA PHE A 144 6.11 -2.36 13.41
C PHE A 144 7.10 -2.61 14.57
N SER A 145 6.64 -2.34 15.78
CA SER A 145 7.42 -2.37 17.03
C SER A 145 6.80 -3.20 18.14
N ASP A 146 5.50 -3.53 18.08
CA ASP A 146 4.78 -4.20 19.17
C ASP A 146 4.91 -3.47 20.52
N PHE A 147 4.97 -2.13 20.49
CA PHE A 147 5.29 -1.27 21.63
C PHE A 147 6.66 -1.55 22.29
N ALA A 148 7.51 -2.37 21.68
CA ALA A 148 8.87 -2.57 22.13
C ALA A 148 9.72 -1.36 21.73
N VAL A 149 10.14 -0.58 22.72
CA VAL A 149 11.20 0.41 22.53
C VAL A 149 12.45 -0.36 22.13
N PRO A 150 13.11 -0.04 20.99
CA PRO A 150 14.23 -0.83 20.52
C PRO A 150 15.32 -0.88 21.59
N ASP A 151 15.63 -2.07 22.11
CA ASP A 151 16.90 -2.27 22.78
C ASP A 151 17.96 -2.10 21.69
N LEU A 152 18.76 -1.02 21.78
CA LEU A 152 19.83 -0.67 20.84
C LEU A 152 20.89 -1.78 20.68
N LYS A 153 20.76 -2.90 21.40
CA LYS A 153 21.65 -4.06 21.40
C LYS A 153 21.04 -5.37 20.87
N ALA A 154 19.73 -5.46 20.65
CA ALA A 154 19.14 -6.65 20.04
C ALA A 154 19.41 -6.63 18.52
N PRO A 155 19.83 -7.74 17.89
CA PRO A 155 19.89 -7.81 16.45
C PRO A 155 18.46 -7.72 15.93
N ILE A 156 18.04 -6.52 15.59
CA ILE A 156 16.78 -6.30 14.91
C ILE A 156 16.98 -6.92 13.54
N ASN A 157 16.26 -8.01 13.26
CA ASN A 157 16.07 -8.49 11.91
C ASN A 157 15.20 -7.42 11.21
N ALA A 158 15.72 -6.22 10.99
CA ALA A 158 14.91 -5.01 10.82
C ALA A 158 14.15 -4.95 9.49
N GLN A 159 14.35 -5.94 8.62
CA GLN A 159 13.52 -6.18 7.44
C GLN A 159 12.25 -7.00 7.76
N THR A 160 12.17 -7.73 8.88
CA THR A 160 11.07 -8.67 9.18
C THR A 160 9.78 -8.02 9.68
N LEU A 161 9.73 -6.70 9.84
CA LEU A 161 8.57 -5.97 10.38
C LEU A 161 8.27 -4.68 9.59
N HIS A 162 8.68 -4.59 8.33
CA HIS A 162 8.25 -3.54 7.43
C HIS A 162 6.96 -3.97 6.73
N ILE A 163 5.82 -3.43 7.17
CA ILE A 163 4.49 -3.78 6.67
C ILE A 163 3.65 -2.55 6.31
N ASP A 164 4.12 -1.34 6.63
CA ASP A 164 3.46 -0.08 6.34
C ASP A 164 4.15 0.64 5.18
N PHE A 165 3.40 0.98 4.15
CA PHE A 165 4.00 1.52 2.92
C PHE A 165 3.27 2.76 2.42
N ILE A 166 4.02 3.54 1.63
CA ILE A 166 3.49 4.58 0.76
C ILE A 166 3.97 4.24 -0.65
N PHE A 167 3.03 4.05 -1.56
CA PHE A 167 3.33 3.82 -2.97
C PHE A 167 2.78 4.93 -3.85
N GLY A 168 3.43 5.18 -4.98
CA GLY A 168 2.96 6.07 -6.03
C GLY A 168 2.80 5.32 -7.36
N GLY A 169 1.77 5.68 -8.12
CA GLY A 169 1.46 5.00 -9.38
C GLY A 169 2.55 5.23 -10.43
N SER A 170 2.88 4.18 -11.18
CA SER A 170 3.89 4.22 -12.24
C SER A 170 3.51 5.06 -13.47
N SER A 171 2.30 5.66 -13.47
CA SER A 171 1.89 6.67 -14.44
C SER A 171 2.64 8.00 -14.26
N GLY A 172 3.39 8.18 -13.17
CA GLY A 172 4.22 9.36 -12.92
C GLY A 172 3.40 10.57 -12.49
N GLY A 173 3.96 11.76 -12.73
CA GLY A 173 3.40 13.06 -12.29
C GLY A 173 3.78 13.45 -10.86
N TRP A 174 4.75 12.75 -10.26
CA TRP A 174 5.25 12.99 -8.91
C TRP A 174 6.73 12.61 -8.78
N THR A 175 7.41 13.18 -7.79
CA THR A 175 8.74 12.76 -7.30
C THR A 175 8.69 12.60 -5.79
N ALA A 176 9.46 11.64 -5.25
CA ALA A 176 9.65 11.49 -3.82
C ALA A 176 10.95 12.20 -3.41
N GLU A 177 10.85 13.24 -2.60
CA GLU A 177 12.01 14.03 -2.16
C GLU A 177 12.67 13.43 -0.91
N ARG A 178 11.85 12.76 -0.09
CA ARG A 178 12.23 12.20 1.21
C ARG A 178 11.27 11.10 1.61
N TYR A 179 11.80 10.07 2.28
CA TYR A 179 11.03 9.02 2.94
C TYR A 179 11.55 8.81 4.36
N ARG A 180 10.67 8.75 5.36
CA ARG A 180 11.05 8.53 6.76
C ARG A 180 10.10 7.60 7.49
N ILE A 181 10.69 6.69 8.24
CA ILE A 181 10.05 6.01 9.36
C ILE A 181 10.41 6.81 10.62
N VAL A 182 9.39 7.33 11.31
CA VAL A 182 9.56 8.18 12.49
C VAL A 182 9.64 7.31 13.74
N THR A 183 10.86 6.96 14.15
CA THR A 183 11.11 6.06 15.27
C THR A 183 11.36 6.76 16.61
N THR A 184 11.45 8.09 16.62
CA THR A 184 11.72 8.86 17.83
C THR A 184 10.45 8.90 18.71
N PRO A 185 10.51 8.39 19.96
CA PRO A 185 9.37 8.50 20.88
C PRO A 185 9.14 9.95 21.29
N PRO A 186 7.93 10.32 21.74
CA PRO A 186 7.67 11.56 22.47
C PRO A 186 8.57 11.68 23.71
N ASN A 187 8.65 12.89 24.27
CA ASN A 187 9.55 13.23 25.38
C ASN A 187 9.32 12.40 26.66
N ASP A 188 8.17 11.73 26.78
CA ASP A 188 7.85 10.83 27.89
C ASP A 188 8.41 9.41 27.71
N GLY A 189 9.03 9.12 26.56
CA GLY A 189 9.60 7.81 26.23
C GLY A 189 8.55 6.76 25.84
N ILE A 190 7.28 7.13 25.69
CA ILE A 190 6.18 6.21 25.42
C ILE A 190 5.88 6.20 23.92
N LEU A 191 5.98 5.03 23.28
CA LEU A 191 5.59 4.90 21.87
C LEU A 191 4.10 5.23 21.71
N ALA A 192 3.80 6.13 20.76
CA ALA A 192 2.42 6.56 20.49
C ALA A 192 1.55 5.46 19.86
N SER A 193 2.19 4.43 19.30
CA SER A 193 1.57 3.30 18.60
C SER A 193 2.58 2.14 18.57
N ASP A 194 2.09 0.91 18.38
CA ASP A 194 2.90 -0.25 18.03
C ASP A 194 3.47 -0.17 16.61
N HIS A 195 3.00 0.76 15.79
CA HIS A 195 3.59 1.10 14.50
C HIS A 195 4.27 2.47 14.52
N TYR A 196 5.45 2.55 13.89
CA TYR A 196 6.11 3.80 13.58
C TYR A 196 5.45 4.49 12.38
N PRO A 197 5.12 5.78 12.46
CA PRO A 197 4.60 6.52 11.31
C PRO A 197 5.58 6.50 10.14
N VAL A 198 5.07 6.15 8.96
CA VAL A 198 5.76 6.34 7.68
C VAL A 198 5.34 7.66 7.07
N SER A 199 6.30 8.48 6.66
CA SER A 199 6.07 9.78 6.04
C SER A 199 6.90 9.93 4.78
N ALA A 200 6.36 10.63 3.78
CA ALA A 200 7.09 10.99 2.58
C ALA A 200 6.82 12.45 2.21
N ASP A 201 7.85 13.13 1.71
CA ASP A 201 7.71 14.44 1.08
C ASP A 201 7.64 14.21 -0.42
N ILE A 202 6.57 14.70 -1.06
CA ILE A 202 6.27 14.43 -2.46
C ILE A 202 6.09 15.75 -3.20
N SER A 203 6.78 15.92 -4.32
CA SER A 203 6.51 17.01 -5.25
C SER A 203 5.60 16.50 -6.36
N MET A 204 4.52 17.22 -6.60
CA MET A 204 3.65 16.97 -7.75
C MET A 204 4.26 17.67 -8.97
N LEU A 205 4.48 16.95 -10.07
CA LEU A 205 5.03 17.51 -11.30
C LEU A 205 3.97 18.28 -12.09
N SER A 206 4.40 19.14 -13.02
CA SER A 206 3.53 19.93 -13.90
C SER A 206 2.93 19.09 -15.02
#